data_AF-A0A7C5NNI9-F1
#
_entry.id   AF-A0A7C5NNI9-F1
#
_cell.length_a   1.000
_cell.length_b   1.000
_cell.length_c   1.000
_cell.angle_alpha   90.00
_cell.angle_beta   90.00
_cell.angle_gamma   90.00
#
_symmetry.space_group_name_H-M   'P 1'
#
loop_
_entity.id
_entity.type
_entity.pdbx_description
1 polymer ?
#
loop_
_entity_poly.entity_id
_entity_poly.type
_entity_poly.pdbx_seq_one_letter_code
_entity_poly.pdbx_strand_id
1 'polypeptide(L)'
;MKLKLSLIAGLFLLVFNAISQNKYEMYHYEGLEKSSAVNDILLTDGSGAYIAADDGLFYVPSVSMQARKVSPNTEVAAISNLKNKEFAYGGNNKFSFSKNPGKLYDFGDKSVKVSSMAFYKNDLWIGTNDGLYIVNLKRNKVIHHFVPNNSDLVSKQINFIYPDKYGVLWVGTANGVIRINDEDWKIYEKRHSMEGVFENKEGLWLLSNKELWNIDNIDKANRWYRLNLKKDLKKGMVNDLVVDSRGRLIIASDVLTRFDPYSGKVQKYGKDLGLVSRKCSAIAIDSEDKIWIGTPDKGLYTVGFKDHYKAPEKNAPLEFVLISKSPSCHDDNDGSIKVMIKGGKKPYKFFWSTGDVDVKKIENLTAGDYALTIVDAKKDSLVKSVSLINPEKLTISVKSIEKNITGAGSIVEFDVKGGTPGYRLEIDGFSTDLGKKNVSYGKHEARVIDVMGCDAYVDFEVAGEKVMSGLDAKKIRVGQVLRINNLYFQADSVDITEKSKTVLDEIFEFLNN
;
A
#
# COMPACT_ATOMS: atom_id res chain seq x y z
N MET A 1 -74.31 23.67 -20.96
CA MET A 1 -74.03 24.75 -21.93
C MET A 1 -72.53 24.72 -22.26
N LYS A 2 -72.18 24.30 -23.50
CA LYS A 2 -70.95 24.50 -24.31
C LYS A 2 -69.53 24.43 -23.65
N LEU A 3 -68.71 23.41 -23.96
CA LEU A 3 -67.65 23.35 -25.02
C LEU A 3 -66.40 24.23 -24.68
N LYS A 4 -65.13 23.76 -24.60
CA LYS A 4 -64.27 23.13 -25.65
C LYS A 4 -62.86 22.71 -25.12
N LEU A 5 -62.33 21.59 -25.66
CA LEU A 5 -60.93 21.25 -26.07
C LEU A 5 -59.79 21.18 -25.01
N SER A 6 -58.77 20.31 -25.11
CA SER A 6 -58.43 19.19 -26.02
C SER A 6 -57.34 18.30 -25.39
N LEU A 7 -57.21 17.07 -25.91
CA LEU A 7 -56.12 16.10 -25.74
C LEU A 7 -54.70 16.73 -25.73
N ILE A 8 -53.76 16.09 -25.01
CA ILE A 8 -52.60 15.39 -25.59
C ILE A 8 -52.08 14.30 -24.62
N ALA A 9 -52.04 13.10 -25.18
CA ALA A 9 -51.31 11.86 -24.85
C ALA A 9 -50.42 11.76 -23.60
N GLY A 10 -50.77 10.78 -22.76
CA GLY A 10 -49.88 9.68 -22.35
C GLY A 10 -48.45 10.00 -21.91
N LEU A 11 -48.25 10.03 -20.59
CA LEU A 11 -46.97 9.65 -20.01
C LEU A 11 -47.22 8.45 -19.08
N PHE A 12 -46.76 7.29 -19.51
CA PHE A 12 -46.72 6.05 -18.75
C PHE A 12 -46.14 6.33 -17.34
N LEU A 13 -46.90 5.96 -16.31
CA LEU A 13 -46.36 5.76 -14.96
C LEU A 13 -45.39 4.57 -15.04
N LEU A 14 -44.09 4.83 -15.23
CA LEU A 14 -43.04 3.84 -15.00
C LEU A 14 -42.72 3.84 -13.50
N VAL A 15 -43.10 2.76 -12.83
CA VAL A 15 -42.72 2.49 -11.44
C VAL A 15 -41.22 2.16 -11.45
N PHE A 16 -40.38 3.09 -11.02
CA PHE A 16 -38.93 2.92 -10.99
C PHE A 16 -38.47 2.15 -9.74
N ASN A 17 -37.59 1.16 -9.90
CA ASN A 17 -36.90 0.44 -8.83
C ASN A 17 -35.78 1.30 -8.19
N ALA A 18 -36.13 2.46 -7.64
CA ALA A 18 -35.20 3.29 -6.89
C ALA A 18 -35.24 2.89 -5.40
N ILE A 19 -34.10 2.48 -4.84
CA ILE A 19 -33.96 2.32 -3.38
C ILE A 19 -33.39 3.64 -2.86
N SER A 20 -34.24 4.44 -2.23
CA SER A 20 -33.85 5.67 -1.53
C SER A 20 -33.74 5.37 -0.04
N GLN A 21 -32.53 5.47 0.50
CA GLN A 21 -32.31 5.51 1.96
C GLN A 21 -31.89 6.93 2.36
N ASN A 22 -31.95 7.24 3.65
CA ASN A 22 -31.56 8.58 4.17
C ASN A 22 -30.11 9.00 3.81
N LYS A 23 -29.26 8.08 3.32
CA LYS A 23 -27.83 8.32 3.06
C LYS A 23 -27.40 8.23 1.59
N TYR A 24 -28.19 7.61 0.71
CA TYR A 24 -27.84 7.41 -0.70
C TYR A 24 -29.07 7.14 -1.57
N GLU A 25 -28.89 7.31 -2.88
CA GLU A 25 -29.85 6.96 -3.93
C GLU A 25 -29.19 5.95 -4.85
N MET A 26 -29.92 4.87 -5.14
CA MET A 26 -29.43 3.77 -5.97
C MET A 26 -30.39 3.52 -7.12
N TYR A 27 -29.81 3.35 -8.30
CA TYR A 27 -30.53 3.02 -9.53
C TYR A 27 -29.97 1.72 -10.11
N HIS A 28 -30.86 0.89 -10.63
CA HIS A 28 -30.52 -0.36 -11.30
C HIS A 28 -30.79 -0.22 -12.80
N TYR A 29 -29.87 -0.69 -13.63
CA TYR A 29 -29.99 -0.58 -15.08
C TYR A 29 -30.48 -1.89 -15.68
N GLU A 30 -31.58 -1.79 -16.44
CA GLU A 30 -32.18 -2.91 -17.15
C GLU A 30 -31.36 -3.29 -18.38
N GLY A 31 -31.51 -4.54 -18.83
CA GLY A 31 -30.83 -5.06 -20.03
C GLY A 31 -29.51 -5.78 -19.79
N LEU A 32 -29.04 -5.83 -18.54
CA LEU A 32 -27.84 -6.58 -18.09
C LEU A 32 -28.16 -7.65 -17.03
N GLU A 33 -29.43 -7.96 -16.80
CA GLU A 33 -29.90 -8.55 -15.54
C GLU A 33 -29.93 -10.10 -15.48
N LYS A 34 -29.54 -10.79 -16.55
CA LYS A 34 -29.57 -12.26 -16.59
C LYS A 34 -28.27 -12.78 -17.18
N SER A 35 -27.38 -13.24 -16.30
CA SER A 35 -26.12 -13.99 -16.57
C SER A 35 -24.90 -13.23 -17.09
N SER A 36 -24.96 -11.92 -17.28
CA SER A 36 -23.82 -11.12 -17.74
C SER A 36 -23.05 -10.51 -16.57
N ALA A 37 -21.92 -11.09 -16.19
CA ALA A 37 -21.03 -10.42 -15.24
C ALA A 37 -20.51 -9.13 -15.88
N VAL A 38 -20.59 -8.02 -15.15
CA VAL A 38 -19.97 -6.76 -15.59
C VAL A 38 -18.50 -6.79 -15.20
N ASN A 39 -17.62 -6.70 -16.19
CA ASN A 39 -16.18 -6.87 -16.03
C ASN A 39 -15.43 -5.53 -15.96
N ASP A 40 -15.90 -4.51 -16.68
CA ASP A 40 -15.26 -3.20 -16.74
C ASP A 40 -16.26 -2.12 -17.21
N ILE A 41 -16.03 -0.86 -16.85
CA ILE A 41 -16.94 0.26 -17.10
C ILE A 41 -16.15 1.45 -17.65
N LEU A 42 -16.44 1.84 -18.89
CA LEU A 42 -15.89 3.03 -19.51
C LEU A 42 -16.94 4.15 -19.57
N LEU A 43 -16.76 5.17 -18.74
CA LEU A 43 -17.61 6.36 -18.79
C LEU A 43 -17.24 7.23 -19.99
N THR A 44 -18.26 7.82 -20.62
CA THR A 44 -18.08 8.80 -21.70
C THR A 44 -18.24 10.23 -21.16
N ASP A 45 -17.83 11.23 -21.94
CA ASP A 45 -17.98 12.66 -21.63
C ASP A 45 -19.46 13.12 -21.60
N GLY A 46 -20.27 12.55 -20.69
CA GLY A 46 -21.67 12.89 -20.45
C GLY A 46 -22.70 12.22 -21.37
N SER A 47 -22.27 11.39 -22.33
CA SER A 47 -23.22 10.70 -23.23
C SER A 47 -23.77 9.39 -22.67
N GLY A 48 -23.10 8.81 -21.67
CA GLY A 48 -23.43 7.50 -21.12
C GLY A 48 -22.21 6.73 -20.61
N ALA A 49 -22.30 5.41 -20.66
CA ALA A 49 -21.24 4.49 -20.30
C ALA A 49 -21.21 3.28 -21.24
N TYR A 50 -20.03 2.80 -21.60
CA TYR A 50 -19.83 1.49 -22.20
C TYR A 50 -19.50 0.47 -21.11
N ILE A 51 -20.17 -0.68 -21.17
CA ILE A 51 -20.09 -1.73 -20.15
C ILE A 51 -19.54 -2.98 -20.80
N ALA A 52 -18.36 -3.40 -20.36
CA ALA A 52 -17.77 -4.67 -20.73
C ALA A 52 -18.39 -5.79 -19.87
N ALA A 53 -18.86 -6.86 -20.51
CA ALA A 53 -19.49 -7.97 -19.84
C ALA A 53 -19.15 -9.32 -20.48
N ASP A 54 -19.44 -10.40 -19.76
CA ASP A 54 -19.17 -11.80 -20.18
C ASP A 54 -19.81 -12.19 -21.51
N ASP A 55 -20.91 -11.54 -21.89
CA ASP A 55 -21.62 -11.84 -23.11
C ASP A 55 -21.48 -10.75 -24.18
N GLY A 56 -20.78 -9.65 -23.91
CA GLY A 56 -20.55 -8.61 -24.90
C GLY A 56 -20.26 -7.22 -24.35
N LEU A 57 -20.25 -6.25 -25.27
CA LEU A 57 -20.19 -4.83 -24.94
C LEU A 57 -21.60 -4.24 -24.98
N PHE A 58 -21.93 -3.45 -23.96
CA PHE A 58 -23.18 -2.72 -23.88
C PHE A 58 -22.93 -1.22 -23.82
N TYR A 59 -23.91 -0.44 -24.25
CA TYR A 59 -23.95 1.00 -24.09
C TYR A 59 -25.17 1.39 -23.28
N VAL A 60 -24.94 2.23 -22.27
CA VAL A 60 -25.96 2.80 -21.39
C VAL A 60 -26.00 4.29 -21.65
N PRO A 61 -27.05 4.82 -22.32
CA PRO A 61 -27.18 6.26 -22.54
C PRO A 61 -27.38 7.02 -21.22
N SER A 62 -26.84 8.23 -21.09
CA SER A 62 -26.96 9.03 -19.85
C SER A 62 -28.40 9.39 -19.46
N VAL A 63 -29.32 9.40 -20.43
CA VAL A 63 -30.74 9.73 -20.25
C VAL A 63 -31.64 8.49 -20.10
N SER A 64 -31.07 7.28 -20.13
CA SER A 64 -31.81 6.01 -20.16
C SER A 64 -31.27 5.04 -19.13
N MET A 65 -32.17 4.37 -18.41
CA MET A 65 -31.79 3.28 -17.49
C MET A 65 -31.68 1.92 -18.20
N GLN A 66 -31.66 1.90 -19.54
CA GLN A 66 -31.62 0.69 -20.33
C GLN A 66 -30.27 0.53 -21.04
N ALA A 67 -29.57 -0.55 -20.72
CA ALA A 67 -28.38 -1.01 -21.42
C ALA A 67 -28.76 -1.65 -22.76
N ARG A 68 -27.99 -1.33 -23.80
CA ARG A 68 -28.16 -1.88 -25.16
C ARG A 68 -26.89 -2.56 -25.61
N LYS A 69 -26.99 -3.82 -26.04
CA LYS A 69 -25.85 -4.55 -26.59
C LYS A 69 -25.38 -3.91 -27.89
N VAL A 70 -24.07 -3.72 -28.03
CA VAL A 70 -23.45 -3.06 -29.20
C VAL A 70 -22.68 -4.07 -30.05
N SER A 71 -21.67 -4.74 -29.50
CA SER A 71 -20.81 -5.75 -30.14
C SER A 71 -19.56 -5.95 -29.27
N PRO A 72 -19.00 -7.15 -29.07
CA PRO A 72 -19.30 -8.42 -29.72
C PRO A 72 -20.33 -9.23 -28.92
N ASN A 73 -20.68 -10.43 -29.40
CA ASN A 73 -21.46 -11.42 -28.63
C ASN A 73 -20.54 -12.40 -27.88
N THR A 74 -19.42 -11.90 -27.39
CA THR A 74 -18.40 -12.65 -26.66
C THR A 74 -17.93 -11.82 -25.50
N GLU A 75 -17.34 -12.47 -24.50
CA GLU A 75 -16.75 -11.82 -23.34
C GLU A 75 -15.89 -10.62 -23.72
N VAL A 76 -16.17 -9.51 -23.03
CA VAL A 76 -15.32 -8.33 -22.98
C VAL A 76 -14.90 -8.21 -21.52
N ALA A 77 -13.60 -8.37 -21.28
CA ALA A 77 -12.99 -8.34 -19.96
C ALA A 77 -12.45 -6.94 -19.61
N ALA A 78 -11.98 -6.20 -20.62
CA ALA A 78 -11.41 -4.86 -20.43
C ALA A 78 -11.83 -3.90 -21.54
N ILE A 79 -11.93 -2.63 -21.19
CA ILE A 79 -12.23 -1.54 -22.12
C ILE A 79 -11.38 -0.30 -21.76
N SER A 80 -10.89 0.42 -22.76
CA SER A 80 -10.01 1.57 -22.52
C SER A 80 -10.18 2.66 -23.56
N ASN A 81 -10.21 3.91 -23.11
CA ASN A 81 -10.25 5.08 -23.97
C ASN A 81 -8.98 5.18 -24.82
N LEU A 82 -9.15 5.61 -26.07
CA LEU A 82 -8.09 6.00 -27.00
C LEU A 82 -8.17 7.51 -27.29
N LYS A 83 -7.33 7.99 -28.21
CA LYS A 83 -7.44 9.36 -28.76
C LYS A 83 -8.76 9.54 -29.54
N ASN A 84 -9.17 10.80 -29.69
CA ASN A 84 -10.31 11.21 -30.54
C ASN A 84 -11.67 10.57 -30.15
N LYS A 85 -11.89 10.30 -28.87
CA LYS A 85 -13.12 9.65 -28.36
C LYS A 85 -13.35 8.24 -28.94
N GLU A 86 -12.33 7.62 -29.50
CA GLU A 86 -12.34 6.19 -29.82
C GLU A 86 -11.98 5.39 -28.55
N PHE A 87 -12.30 4.10 -28.52
CA PHE A 87 -11.91 3.20 -27.44
C PHE A 87 -11.58 1.82 -28.00
N ALA A 88 -10.80 1.06 -27.24
CA ALA A 88 -10.51 -0.34 -27.51
C ALA A 88 -11.17 -1.22 -26.45
N TYR A 89 -11.51 -2.44 -26.81
CA TYR A 89 -12.10 -3.40 -25.89
C TYR A 89 -11.63 -4.81 -26.25
N GLY A 90 -11.56 -5.70 -25.27
CA GLY A 90 -11.03 -7.04 -25.48
C GLY A 90 -11.44 -8.01 -24.38
N GLY A 91 -11.40 -9.28 -24.72
CA GLY A 91 -11.75 -10.41 -23.85
C GLY A 91 -11.32 -11.71 -24.52
N ASN A 92 -11.07 -12.74 -23.71
CA ASN A 92 -10.36 -13.94 -24.18
C ASN A 92 -9.12 -13.58 -24.99
N ASN A 93 -8.88 -14.25 -26.10
CA ASN A 93 -7.71 -14.04 -26.96
C ASN A 93 -7.94 -12.99 -28.05
N LYS A 94 -8.94 -12.11 -27.90
CA LYS A 94 -9.35 -11.16 -28.94
C LYS A 94 -9.54 -9.73 -28.42
N PHE A 95 -9.36 -8.78 -29.32
CA PHE A 95 -9.65 -7.36 -29.07
C PHE A 95 -10.22 -6.68 -30.32
N SER A 96 -10.80 -5.50 -30.14
CA SER A 96 -11.41 -4.68 -31.18
C SER A 96 -11.38 -3.19 -30.82
N PHE A 97 -11.89 -2.37 -31.74
CA PHE A 97 -11.90 -0.92 -31.65
C PHE A 97 -13.29 -0.38 -31.95
N SER A 98 -13.70 0.68 -31.24
CA SER A 98 -15.00 1.31 -31.41
C SER A 98 -15.26 1.87 -32.81
N LYS A 99 -14.19 2.22 -33.54
CA LYS A 99 -14.26 2.68 -34.93
C LYS A 99 -14.75 1.58 -35.89
N ASN A 100 -14.47 0.32 -35.58
CA ASN A 100 -14.82 -0.84 -36.40
C ASN A 100 -15.41 -1.95 -35.52
N PRO A 101 -16.58 -1.71 -34.89
CA PRO A 101 -17.14 -2.63 -33.91
C PRO A 101 -17.52 -3.94 -34.61
N GLY A 102 -16.80 -5.01 -34.30
CA GLY A 102 -16.99 -6.33 -34.92
C GLY A 102 -15.80 -6.86 -35.71
N LYS A 103 -14.82 -6.01 -36.06
CA LYS A 103 -13.53 -6.52 -36.55
C LYS A 103 -12.70 -6.98 -35.35
N LEU A 104 -12.58 -8.28 -35.17
CA LEU A 104 -11.80 -8.89 -34.11
C LEU A 104 -10.37 -9.15 -34.56
N TYR A 105 -9.42 -8.76 -33.72
CA TYR A 105 -8.01 -9.07 -33.83
C TYR A 105 -7.66 -10.11 -32.78
N ASP A 106 -6.83 -11.09 -33.13
CA ASP A 106 -6.51 -12.26 -32.29
C ASP A 106 -5.01 -12.30 -31.98
N PHE A 107 -4.65 -12.74 -30.77
CA PHE A 107 -3.24 -12.91 -30.37
C PHE A 107 -2.58 -14.17 -30.95
N GLY A 108 -3.33 -15.03 -31.62
CA GLY A 108 -2.90 -16.29 -32.23
C GLY A 108 -3.09 -17.49 -31.30
N ASP A 109 -2.75 -17.35 -30.02
CA ASP A 109 -2.97 -18.39 -29.01
C ASP A 109 -4.32 -18.21 -28.30
N LYS A 110 -5.14 -19.26 -28.30
CA LYS A 110 -6.47 -19.30 -27.67
C LYS A 110 -6.43 -19.33 -26.15
N SER A 111 -5.27 -19.64 -25.55
CA SER A 111 -5.08 -19.65 -24.10
C SER A 111 -4.96 -18.25 -23.49
N VAL A 112 -4.65 -17.25 -24.34
CA VAL A 112 -4.50 -15.85 -23.94
C VAL A 112 -5.85 -15.29 -23.54
N LYS A 113 -5.87 -14.59 -22.41
CA LYS A 113 -7.04 -13.90 -21.84
C LYS A 113 -6.66 -12.48 -21.49
N VAL A 114 -7.32 -11.52 -22.12
CA VAL A 114 -7.21 -10.10 -21.78
C VAL A 114 -7.69 -9.86 -20.35
N SER A 115 -6.91 -9.10 -19.57
CA SER A 115 -7.24 -8.69 -18.21
C SER A 115 -7.31 -7.17 -18.03
N SER A 116 -6.52 -6.41 -18.81
CA SER A 116 -6.48 -4.95 -18.70
C SER A 116 -6.00 -4.31 -20.00
N MET A 117 -6.43 -3.08 -20.26
CA MET A 117 -6.09 -2.33 -21.47
C MET A 117 -5.82 -0.86 -21.13
N ALA A 118 -4.79 -0.30 -21.75
CA ALA A 118 -4.47 1.11 -21.60
C ALA A 118 -3.94 1.72 -22.89
N PHE A 119 -4.43 2.90 -23.24
CA PHE A 119 -3.75 3.73 -24.22
C PHE A 119 -2.56 4.43 -23.58
N TYR A 120 -1.37 4.18 -24.11
CA TYR A 120 -0.15 4.82 -23.62
C TYR A 120 0.70 5.32 -24.78
N LYS A 121 0.97 6.63 -24.76
CA LYS A 121 1.66 7.40 -25.80
C LYS A 121 0.94 7.35 -27.16
N ASN A 122 1.18 6.30 -27.95
CA ASN A 122 0.63 6.14 -29.29
C ASN A 122 0.10 4.74 -29.59
N ASP A 123 0.28 3.80 -28.66
CA ASP A 123 -0.04 2.40 -28.85
C ASP A 123 -1.00 1.93 -27.75
N LEU A 124 -1.69 0.83 -28.03
CA LEU A 124 -2.55 0.17 -27.09
C LEU A 124 -1.75 -0.92 -26.38
N TRP A 125 -1.67 -0.82 -25.05
CA TRP A 125 -1.05 -1.80 -24.20
C TRP A 125 -2.12 -2.73 -23.65
N ILE A 126 -1.90 -4.03 -23.74
CA ILE A 126 -2.87 -5.06 -23.35
C ILE A 126 -2.20 -6.04 -22.40
N GLY A 127 -2.74 -6.12 -21.19
CA GLY A 127 -2.33 -7.06 -20.17
C GLY A 127 -3.15 -8.33 -20.34
N THR A 128 -2.48 -9.47 -20.21
CA THR A 128 -3.12 -10.78 -20.30
C THR A 128 -2.60 -11.71 -19.21
N ASN A 129 -3.11 -12.94 -19.19
CA ASN A 129 -2.53 -14.05 -18.43
C ASN A 129 -1.21 -14.60 -19.01
N ASP A 130 -0.80 -14.17 -20.20
CA ASP A 130 0.44 -14.58 -20.88
C ASP A 130 1.42 -13.41 -21.10
N GLY A 131 1.26 -12.31 -20.36
CA GLY A 131 2.18 -11.18 -20.37
C GLY A 131 1.58 -9.91 -20.96
N LEU A 132 2.46 -9.05 -21.46
CA LEU A 132 2.11 -7.68 -21.86
C LEU A 132 2.32 -7.50 -23.37
N TYR A 133 1.26 -7.13 -24.07
CA TYR A 133 1.27 -6.92 -25.51
C TYR A 133 1.21 -5.43 -25.85
N ILE A 134 1.91 -5.03 -26.91
CA ILE A 134 1.75 -3.71 -27.54
C ILE A 134 1.11 -3.90 -28.91
N VAL A 135 -0.01 -3.21 -29.13
CA VAL A 135 -0.70 -3.12 -30.40
C VAL A 135 -0.47 -1.75 -31.01
N ASN A 136 0.12 -1.74 -32.20
CA ASN A 136 0.27 -0.51 -32.96
C ASN A 136 -1.05 -0.09 -33.58
N LEU A 137 -1.57 1.07 -33.19
CA LEU A 137 -2.89 1.55 -33.61
C LEU A 137 -2.94 1.96 -35.10
N LYS A 138 -1.80 2.34 -35.70
CA LYS A 138 -1.77 2.67 -37.14
C LYS A 138 -1.89 1.43 -38.01
N ARG A 139 -1.24 0.34 -37.59
CA ARG A 139 -1.21 -0.95 -38.32
C ARG A 139 -2.28 -1.94 -37.84
N ASN A 140 -2.92 -1.67 -36.70
CA ASN A 140 -3.79 -2.59 -35.97
C ASN A 140 -3.16 -3.98 -35.81
N LYS A 141 -1.89 -4.02 -35.40
CA LYS A 141 -1.10 -5.25 -35.28
C LYS A 141 -0.35 -5.28 -33.97
N VAL A 142 -0.28 -6.45 -33.35
CA VAL A 142 0.65 -6.74 -32.26
C VAL A 142 2.08 -6.56 -32.77
N ILE A 143 2.86 -5.73 -32.10
CA ILE A 143 4.25 -5.44 -32.44
C ILE A 143 5.24 -5.92 -31.37
N HIS A 144 4.79 -6.06 -30.12
CA HIS A 144 5.61 -6.60 -29.03
C HIS A 144 4.78 -7.50 -28.12
N HIS A 145 5.45 -8.51 -27.57
CA HIS A 145 4.95 -9.41 -26.52
C HIS A 145 6.06 -9.58 -25.49
N PHE A 146 5.82 -9.05 -24.29
CA PHE A 146 6.74 -9.07 -23.17
C PHE A 146 6.31 -10.12 -22.15
N VAL A 147 7.27 -10.96 -21.78
CA VAL A 147 7.20 -12.01 -20.77
C VAL A 147 8.45 -11.93 -19.89
N PRO A 148 8.48 -12.57 -18.70
CA PRO A 148 9.64 -12.48 -17.82
C PRO A 148 10.97 -12.94 -18.43
N ASN A 149 10.94 -13.79 -19.45
CA ASN A 149 12.15 -14.31 -20.10
C ASN A 149 12.76 -13.36 -21.14
N ASN A 150 12.04 -12.31 -21.57
CA ASN A 150 12.49 -11.37 -22.60
C ASN A 150 12.32 -9.89 -22.20
N SER A 151 12.01 -9.61 -20.94
CA SER A 151 11.77 -8.28 -20.40
C SER A 151 11.91 -8.28 -18.87
N ASP A 152 11.90 -7.09 -18.27
CA ASP A 152 11.89 -6.93 -16.79
C ASP A 152 10.52 -7.21 -16.15
N LEU A 153 9.60 -7.84 -16.90
CA LEU A 153 8.29 -8.24 -16.40
C LEU A 153 8.46 -9.29 -15.29
N VAL A 154 7.88 -9.03 -14.11
CA VAL A 154 8.03 -9.92 -12.94
C VAL A 154 7.06 -11.11 -12.93
N SER A 155 6.02 -11.08 -13.76
CA SER A 155 5.07 -12.19 -13.93
C SER A 155 4.33 -12.05 -15.26
N LYS A 156 3.99 -13.19 -15.88
CA LYS A 156 3.11 -13.22 -17.05
C LYS A 156 1.67 -12.79 -16.73
N GLN A 157 1.23 -13.00 -15.49
CA GLN A 157 -0.14 -12.67 -15.10
C GLN A 157 -0.25 -11.16 -14.83
N ILE A 158 -0.75 -10.41 -15.80
CA ILE A 158 -1.02 -8.98 -15.68
C ILE A 158 -2.40 -8.78 -15.05
N ASN A 159 -2.46 -7.95 -14.01
CA ASN A 159 -3.71 -7.64 -13.31
C ASN A 159 -4.26 -6.27 -13.74
N PHE A 160 -3.40 -5.26 -13.90
CA PHE A 160 -3.80 -3.95 -14.40
C PHE A 160 -2.69 -3.26 -15.19
N ILE A 161 -3.09 -2.32 -16.04
CA ILE A 161 -2.22 -1.36 -16.70
C ILE A 161 -2.79 0.04 -16.49
N TYR A 162 -1.97 0.97 -16.02
CA TYR A 162 -2.41 2.32 -15.70
C TYR A 162 -1.39 3.37 -16.11
N PRO A 163 -1.69 4.20 -17.12
CA PRO A 163 -0.87 5.36 -17.46
C PRO A 163 -1.20 6.50 -16.49
N ASP A 164 -0.21 6.98 -15.75
CA ASP A 164 -0.38 8.14 -14.88
C ASP A 164 -0.31 9.46 -15.65
N LYS A 165 -0.72 10.56 -15.01
CA LYS A 165 -0.70 11.90 -15.64
C LYS A 165 0.70 12.44 -15.94
N TYR A 166 1.76 11.80 -15.43
CA TYR A 166 3.15 12.18 -15.66
C TYR A 166 3.78 11.43 -16.83
N GLY A 167 2.99 10.62 -17.54
CA GLY A 167 3.45 9.88 -18.71
C GLY A 167 4.23 8.62 -18.35
N VAL A 168 4.00 8.06 -17.17
CA VAL A 168 4.57 6.78 -16.74
C VAL A 168 3.49 5.70 -16.80
N LEU A 169 3.85 4.51 -17.29
CA LEU A 169 2.97 3.36 -17.32
C LEU A 169 3.24 2.44 -16.13
N TRP A 170 2.20 2.15 -15.36
CA TRP A 170 2.25 1.23 -14.22
C TRP A 170 1.60 -0.09 -14.59
N VAL A 171 2.34 -1.18 -14.42
CA VAL A 171 1.90 -2.54 -14.74
C VAL A 171 1.89 -3.35 -13.46
N GLY A 172 0.68 -3.62 -12.96
CA GLY A 172 0.46 -4.48 -11.81
C GLY A 172 0.36 -5.93 -12.25
N THR A 173 1.05 -6.82 -11.55
CA THR A 173 1.09 -8.24 -11.86
C THR A 173 0.78 -9.07 -10.62
N ALA A 174 0.63 -10.39 -10.79
CA ALA A 174 0.50 -11.33 -9.68
C ALA A 174 1.71 -11.35 -8.72
N ASN A 175 2.89 -10.87 -9.14
CA ASN A 175 4.13 -10.90 -8.35
C ASN A 175 4.82 -9.51 -8.32
N GLY A 176 4.04 -8.44 -8.22
CA GLY A 176 4.57 -7.10 -8.01
C GLY A 176 4.17 -6.09 -9.07
N VAL A 177 4.79 -4.91 -9.01
CA VAL A 177 4.48 -3.78 -9.88
C VAL A 177 5.73 -3.30 -10.60
N ILE A 178 5.54 -2.98 -11.88
CA ILE A 178 6.57 -2.44 -12.75
C ILE A 178 6.15 -1.04 -13.18
N ARG A 179 7.11 -0.15 -13.18
CA ARG A 179 7.00 1.20 -13.71
C ARG A 179 7.76 1.27 -15.01
N ILE A 180 7.12 1.73 -16.06
CA ILE A 180 7.69 1.83 -17.40
C ILE A 180 7.66 3.28 -17.84
N ASN A 181 8.85 3.84 -18.07
CA ASN A 181 9.01 5.17 -18.63
C ASN A 181 9.91 5.08 -19.87
N ASP A 182 9.29 5.07 -21.06
CA ASP A 182 9.99 4.76 -22.32
C ASP A 182 10.61 3.36 -22.27
N GLU A 183 11.94 3.27 -22.39
CA GLU A 183 12.71 2.03 -22.34
C GLU A 183 13.18 1.69 -20.92
N ASP A 184 12.95 2.57 -19.93
CA ASP A 184 13.32 2.35 -18.53
C ASP A 184 12.21 1.57 -17.81
N TRP A 185 12.45 0.27 -17.63
CA TRP A 185 11.59 -0.62 -16.86
C TRP A 185 12.19 -0.80 -15.47
N LYS A 186 11.44 -0.35 -14.46
CA LYS A 186 11.86 -0.45 -13.06
C LYS A 186 10.87 -1.27 -12.27
N ILE A 187 11.39 -2.31 -11.64
CA ILE A 187 10.62 -3.13 -10.71
C ILE A 187 10.60 -2.42 -9.36
N TYR A 188 9.40 -2.14 -8.84
CA TYR A 188 9.25 -1.42 -7.57
C TYR A 188 8.88 -2.32 -6.39
N GLU A 189 8.04 -3.33 -6.61
CA GLU A 189 7.68 -4.35 -5.62
C GLU A 189 7.73 -5.72 -6.31
N LYS A 190 8.15 -6.76 -5.58
CA LYS A 190 8.29 -8.15 -6.06
C LYS A 190 7.54 -9.18 -5.22
N ARG A 191 6.98 -8.80 -4.07
CA ARG A 191 6.49 -9.73 -3.05
C ARG A 191 4.96 -9.86 -3.00
N HIS A 192 4.25 -8.94 -3.62
CA HIS A 192 2.80 -8.82 -3.46
C HIS A 192 2.08 -8.89 -4.80
N SER A 193 0.92 -9.56 -4.80
CA SER A 193 0.01 -9.50 -5.95
C SER A 193 -0.65 -8.14 -5.96
N MET A 194 -0.56 -7.45 -7.08
CA MET A 194 -1.11 -6.11 -7.23
C MET A 194 -2.57 -6.21 -7.68
N GLU A 195 -3.49 -5.72 -6.86
CA GLU A 195 -4.93 -5.84 -7.06
C GLU A 195 -5.53 -4.61 -7.75
N GLY A 196 -4.96 -3.41 -7.58
CA GLY A 196 -5.50 -2.21 -8.22
C GLY A 196 -4.60 -0.99 -8.14
N VAL A 197 -4.97 0.03 -8.91
CA VAL A 197 -4.25 1.30 -9.02
C VAL A 197 -5.21 2.45 -9.29
N PHE A 198 -4.94 3.60 -8.69
CA PHE A 198 -5.67 4.83 -8.97
C PHE A 198 -4.80 6.05 -8.76
N GLU A 199 -5.18 7.16 -9.37
CA GLU A 199 -4.53 8.44 -9.13
C GLU A 199 -5.53 9.45 -8.56
N ASN A 200 -5.08 10.25 -7.58
CA ASN A 200 -5.80 11.43 -7.12
C ASN A 200 -4.84 12.63 -7.01
N LYS A 201 -5.32 13.74 -6.41
CA LYS A 201 -4.50 14.95 -6.20
C LYS A 201 -3.25 14.73 -5.33
N GLU A 202 -3.18 13.63 -4.58
CA GLU A 202 -2.11 13.31 -3.62
C GLU A 202 -1.06 12.38 -4.22
N GLY A 203 -1.32 11.80 -5.40
CA GLY A 203 -0.38 10.93 -6.09
C GLY A 203 -1.05 9.66 -6.61
N LEU A 204 -0.21 8.73 -7.03
CA LEU A 204 -0.65 7.40 -7.46
C LEU A 204 -0.80 6.52 -6.22
N TRP A 205 -1.78 5.64 -6.24
CA TRP A 205 -2.01 4.70 -5.17
C TRP A 205 -2.03 3.30 -5.73
N LEU A 206 -1.36 2.39 -5.03
CA LEU A 206 -1.23 1.00 -5.43
C LEU A 206 -1.77 0.11 -4.33
N LEU A 207 -2.73 -0.72 -4.69
CA LEU A 207 -3.31 -1.71 -3.81
C LEU A 207 -2.74 -3.08 -4.15
N SER A 208 -2.21 -3.76 -3.14
CA SER A 208 -1.83 -5.16 -3.21
C SER A 208 -2.78 -6.02 -2.40
N ASN A 209 -2.60 -7.34 -2.48
CA ASN A 209 -3.34 -8.29 -1.68
C ASN A 209 -3.16 -8.10 -0.16
N LYS A 210 -2.11 -7.40 0.28
CA LYS A 210 -1.78 -7.18 1.69
C LYS A 210 -1.68 -5.70 2.10
N GLU A 211 -1.29 -4.81 1.20
CA GLU A 211 -0.83 -3.46 1.53
C GLU A 211 -1.42 -2.43 0.57
N LEU A 212 -1.67 -1.22 1.08
CA LEU A 212 -2.03 -0.06 0.26
C LEU A 212 -0.87 0.92 0.34
N TRP A 213 -0.48 1.43 -0.82
CA TRP A 213 0.62 2.35 -0.96
C TRP A 213 0.13 3.63 -1.60
N ASN A 214 0.61 4.77 -1.11
CA ASN A 214 0.55 6.04 -1.84
C ASN A 214 1.96 6.40 -2.31
N ILE A 215 2.08 6.73 -3.59
CA ILE A 215 3.29 7.20 -4.24
C ILE A 215 3.06 8.69 -4.50
N ASP A 216 3.65 9.52 -3.63
CA ASP A 216 3.62 10.96 -3.82
C ASP A 216 4.59 11.32 -4.95
N ASN A 217 4.01 11.92 -5.99
CA ASN A 217 4.71 12.28 -7.21
C ASN A 217 4.89 13.80 -7.35
N ILE A 218 4.66 14.57 -6.27
CA ILE A 218 4.76 16.03 -6.26
C ILE A 218 6.19 16.52 -6.59
N ASP A 219 7.23 15.73 -6.23
CA ASP A 219 8.64 16.13 -6.41
C ASP A 219 9.46 15.21 -7.34
N LYS A 220 8.84 14.30 -8.10
CA LYS A 220 9.51 13.21 -8.84
C LYS A 220 10.38 12.27 -7.97
N ALA A 221 10.32 12.42 -6.64
CA ALA A 221 11.09 11.63 -5.68
C ALA A 221 10.49 10.24 -5.41
N ASN A 222 9.29 9.93 -5.92
CA ASN A 222 8.60 8.65 -5.77
C ASN A 222 8.62 8.14 -4.31
N ARG A 223 8.23 8.97 -3.35
CA ARG A 223 8.22 8.58 -1.94
C ARG A 223 7.00 7.69 -1.66
N TRP A 224 7.24 6.53 -1.06
CA TRP A 224 6.21 5.54 -0.75
C TRP A 224 5.70 5.71 0.67
N TYR A 225 4.42 6.04 0.80
CA TYR A 225 3.72 6.01 2.07
C TYR A 225 2.97 4.69 2.17
N ARG A 226 3.52 3.78 2.98
CA ARG A 226 2.82 2.54 3.33
C ARG A 226 1.66 2.89 4.23
N LEU A 227 0.46 2.54 3.77
CA LEU A 227 -0.75 2.63 4.56
C LEU A 227 -1.18 1.20 4.86
N ASN A 228 -1.11 0.83 6.14
CA ASN A 228 -1.63 -0.46 6.57
C ASN A 228 -3.12 -0.49 6.22
N LEU A 229 -3.52 -1.38 5.31
CA LEU A 229 -4.94 -1.68 5.13
C LEU A 229 -5.45 -2.15 6.48
N LYS A 230 -6.32 -1.35 7.12
CA LYS A 230 -7.12 -1.87 8.21
C LYS A 230 -7.85 -3.10 7.62
N LYS A 231 -7.83 -4.24 8.33
CA LYS A 231 -8.49 -5.48 7.90
C LYS A 231 -9.94 -5.26 7.47
N ASP A 232 -10.55 -4.19 7.96
CA ASP A 232 -11.91 -3.78 7.66
C ASP A 232 -12.09 -2.95 6.38
N LEU A 233 -11.07 -2.67 5.55
CA LEU A 233 -11.26 -1.87 4.33
C LEU A 233 -11.81 -2.65 3.13
N LYS A 234 -11.66 -3.97 3.13
CA LYS A 234 -12.15 -4.85 2.07
C LYS A 234 -12.76 -6.12 2.66
N LYS A 235 -13.50 -6.85 1.83
CA LYS A 235 -13.93 -8.22 2.10
C LYS A 235 -13.63 -9.05 0.85
N GLY A 236 -12.81 -10.09 0.99
CA GLY A 236 -12.30 -10.84 -0.16
C GLY A 236 -11.26 -10.08 -0.96
N MET A 237 -11.14 -10.43 -2.24
CA MET A 237 -10.24 -9.79 -3.20
C MET A 237 -10.82 -8.43 -3.62
N VAL A 238 -9.96 -7.42 -3.78
CA VAL A 238 -10.39 -6.18 -4.43
C VAL A 238 -10.39 -6.40 -5.93
N ASN A 239 -11.51 -6.08 -6.56
CA ASN A 239 -11.70 -6.22 -8.00
C ASN A 239 -11.45 -4.90 -8.72
N ASP A 240 -11.82 -3.79 -8.09
CA ASP A 240 -11.66 -2.46 -8.68
C ASP A 240 -11.73 -1.36 -7.60
N LEU A 241 -11.31 -0.14 -7.93
CA LEU A 241 -11.25 0.98 -7.02
C LEU A 241 -11.31 2.34 -7.74
N VAL A 242 -11.88 3.36 -7.11
CA VAL A 242 -11.93 4.73 -7.63
C VAL A 242 -11.82 5.74 -6.50
N VAL A 243 -11.64 7.01 -6.85
CA VAL A 243 -11.60 8.11 -5.88
C VAL A 243 -12.65 9.15 -6.24
N ASP A 244 -13.39 9.60 -5.24
CA ASP A 244 -14.33 10.69 -5.42
C ASP A 244 -13.68 12.08 -5.44
N SER A 245 -14.42 13.10 -5.85
CA SER A 245 -13.95 14.49 -5.92
C SER A 245 -13.41 15.02 -4.58
N ARG A 246 -13.72 14.34 -3.47
CA ARG A 246 -13.27 14.69 -2.11
C ARG A 246 -12.00 13.95 -1.69
N GLY A 247 -11.51 13.01 -2.49
CA GLY A 247 -10.32 12.22 -2.18
C GLY A 247 -10.62 10.95 -1.38
N ARG A 248 -11.89 10.55 -1.25
CA ARG A 248 -12.25 9.31 -0.54
C ARG A 248 -12.13 8.12 -1.47
N LEU A 249 -11.65 7.02 -0.92
CA LEU A 249 -11.47 5.78 -1.66
C LEU A 249 -12.79 5.02 -1.72
N ILE A 250 -13.15 4.59 -2.91
CA ILE A 250 -14.23 3.65 -3.15
C ILE A 250 -13.58 2.35 -3.59
N ILE A 251 -13.80 1.28 -2.83
CA ILE A 251 -13.15 -0.01 -3.03
C ILE A 251 -14.25 -1.04 -3.34
N ALA A 252 -14.15 -1.67 -4.51
CA ALA A 252 -15.01 -2.77 -4.92
C ALA A 252 -14.36 -4.10 -4.53
N SER A 253 -15.01 -4.82 -3.63
CA SER A 253 -14.64 -6.19 -3.25
C SER A 253 -15.93 -7.03 -3.13
N ASP A 254 -15.97 -8.05 -2.27
CA ASP A 254 -17.25 -8.67 -1.85
C ASP A 254 -18.22 -7.67 -1.16
N VAL A 255 -17.77 -6.44 -0.90
CA VAL A 255 -18.62 -5.30 -0.49
C VAL A 255 -18.09 -4.05 -1.19
N LEU A 256 -18.94 -3.03 -1.32
CA LEU A 256 -18.48 -1.69 -1.65
C LEU A 256 -18.05 -1.00 -0.35
N THR A 257 -16.79 -0.58 -0.26
CA THR A 257 -16.30 0.18 0.88
C THR A 257 -15.97 1.61 0.46
N ARG A 258 -16.50 2.58 1.19
CA ARG A 258 -16.10 3.98 1.11
C ARG A 258 -15.24 4.33 2.32
N PHE A 259 -13.99 4.66 2.07
CA PHE A 259 -13.01 5.02 3.08
C PHE A 259 -12.58 6.48 2.91
N ASP A 260 -12.71 7.24 3.98
CA ASP A 260 -12.21 8.60 4.05
C ASP A 260 -10.81 8.58 4.68
N PRO A 261 -9.73 8.79 3.90
CA PRO A 261 -8.36 8.76 4.42
C PRO A 261 -8.08 9.91 5.41
N TYR A 262 -8.85 10.99 5.37
CA TYR A 262 -8.66 12.16 6.23
C TYR A 262 -9.27 11.99 7.62
N SER A 263 -10.45 11.37 7.69
CA SER A 263 -11.13 11.12 8.97
C SER A 263 -10.93 9.70 9.50
N GLY A 264 -10.38 8.80 8.69
CA GLY A 264 -10.29 7.37 8.99
C GLY A 264 -11.65 6.65 8.98
N LYS A 265 -12.72 7.32 8.56
CA LYS A 265 -14.08 6.80 8.56
C LYS A 265 -14.25 5.75 7.47
N VAL A 266 -14.79 4.59 7.85
CA VAL A 266 -15.11 3.48 6.95
C VAL A 266 -16.63 3.32 6.88
N GLN A 267 -17.15 3.22 5.66
CA GLN A 267 -18.55 2.91 5.41
C GLN A 267 -18.63 1.75 4.43
N LYS A 268 -19.36 0.70 4.80
CA LYS A 268 -19.54 -0.49 3.96
C LYS A 268 -20.97 -0.58 3.47
N TYR A 269 -21.10 -1.08 2.24
CA TYR A 269 -22.36 -1.33 1.59
C TYR A 269 -22.25 -2.71 0.93
N GLY A 270 -23.24 -3.57 1.11
CA GLY A 270 -23.28 -4.93 0.57
C GLY A 270 -24.72 -5.44 0.62
N LYS A 271 -24.96 -6.74 0.33
CA LYS A 271 -26.31 -7.34 0.39
C LYS A 271 -27.08 -7.02 1.67
N ASP A 272 -26.40 -7.09 2.81
CA ASP A 272 -27.00 -6.83 4.13
C ASP A 272 -27.11 -5.34 4.48
N LEU A 273 -26.50 -4.47 3.67
CA LEU A 273 -26.36 -3.02 3.89
C LEU A 273 -26.89 -2.21 2.70
N GLY A 274 -27.72 -2.81 1.86
CA GLY A 274 -28.51 -2.15 0.83
C GLY A 274 -27.91 -2.04 -0.58
N LEU A 275 -26.89 -2.84 -0.91
CA LEU A 275 -26.44 -3.12 -2.30
C LEU A 275 -27.00 -4.46 -2.77
N VAL A 276 -27.44 -4.58 -4.02
CA VAL A 276 -28.24 -5.74 -4.48
C VAL A 276 -27.40 -7.02 -4.73
N SER A 277 -26.07 -6.91 -4.82
CA SER A 277 -25.14 -8.06 -4.96
C SER A 277 -24.20 -8.22 -3.75
N ARG A 278 -23.67 -9.44 -3.59
CA ARG A 278 -22.61 -9.78 -2.63
C ARG A 278 -21.20 -9.55 -3.18
N LYS A 279 -21.04 -9.07 -4.42
CA LYS A 279 -19.74 -8.77 -5.02
C LYS A 279 -19.85 -7.58 -5.97
N CYS A 280 -18.90 -6.66 -5.86
CA CYS A 280 -18.69 -5.58 -6.81
C CYS A 280 -17.50 -5.97 -7.69
N SER A 281 -17.73 -6.19 -8.99
CA SER A 281 -16.71 -6.67 -9.94
C SER A 281 -15.98 -5.53 -10.64
N ALA A 282 -16.67 -4.43 -10.92
CA ALA A 282 -16.11 -3.25 -11.55
C ALA A 282 -16.77 -1.99 -10.98
N ILE A 283 -16.03 -0.89 -10.89
CA ILE A 283 -16.58 0.41 -10.51
C ILE A 283 -16.01 1.54 -11.36
N ALA A 284 -16.85 2.50 -11.69
CA ALA A 284 -16.42 3.77 -12.26
C ALA A 284 -17.09 4.91 -11.51
N ILE A 285 -16.52 6.11 -11.60
CA ILE A 285 -17.11 7.30 -11.00
C ILE A 285 -17.22 8.41 -12.03
N ASP A 286 -18.43 8.97 -12.17
CA ASP A 286 -18.66 10.05 -13.12
C ASP A 286 -18.34 11.42 -12.53
N SER A 287 -18.44 12.46 -13.36
CA SER A 287 -18.14 13.84 -12.96
C SER A 287 -19.06 14.40 -11.87
N GLU A 288 -20.13 13.68 -11.51
CA GLU A 288 -21.07 14.04 -10.44
C GLU A 288 -20.83 13.24 -9.15
N ASP A 289 -19.70 12.50 -9.04
CA ASP A 289 -19.40 11.55 -7.97
C ASP A 289 -20.40 10.38 -7.86
N LYS A 290 -21.18 10.11 -8.91
CA LYS A 290 -22.06 8.95 -8.93
C LYS A 290 -21.24 7.73 -9.31
N ILE A 291 -21.31 6.72 -8.46
CA ILE A 291 -20.50 5.51 -8.58
C ILE A 291 -21.31 4.49 -9.36
N TRP A 292 -20.79 4.12 -10.52
CA TRP A 292 -21.26 3.02 -11.34
C TRP A 292 -20.67 1.73 -10.79
N ILE A 293 -21.51 0.71 -10.62
CA ILE A 293 -21.14 -0.55 -9.97
C ILE A 293 -21.59 -1.71 -10.83
N GLY A 294 -20.62 -2.40 -11.39
CA GLY A 294 -20.78 -3.69 -12.02
C GLY A 294 -20.83 -4.80 -10.96
N THR A 295 -21.68 -5.79 -11.21
CA THR A 295 -21.80 -6.98 -10.36
C THR A 295 -21.72 -8.24 -11.22
N PRO A 296 -21.27 -9.37 -10.66
CA PRO A 296 -21.17 -10.61 -11.41
C PRO A 296 -22.54 -11.28 -11.66
N ASP A 297 -23.57 -10.95 -10.88
CA ASP A 297 -24.84 -11.69 -10.85
C ASP A 297 -26.10 -10.83 -10.91
N LYS A 298 -25.96 -9.50 -10.84
CA LYS A 298 -27.08 -8.56 -10.76
C LYS A 298 -27.00 -7.41 -11.76
N GLY A 299 -26.05 -7.46 -12.69
CA GLY A 299 -25.86 -6.43 -13.71
C GLY A 299 -25.27 -5.14 -13.11
N LEU A 300 -25.81 -4.00 -13.53
CA LEU A 300 -25.21 -2.69 -13.34
C LEU A 300 -26.09 -1.79 -12.46
N TYR A 301 -25.45 -1.09 -11.53
CA TYR A 301 -26.07 -0.12 -10.64
C TYR A 301 -25.37 1.22 -10.72
N THR A 302 -26.06 2.29 -10.33
CA THR A 302 -25.41 3.52 -9.87
C THR A 302 -25.81 3.85 -8.45
N VAL A 303 -24.88 4.43 -7.71
CA VAL A 303 -25.10 4.94 -6.34
C VAL A 303 -24.60 6.38 -6.27
N GLY A 304 -25.51 7.28 -5.92
CA GLY A 304 -25.18 8.64 -5.49
C GLY A 304 -25.31 8.73 -3.97
N PHE A 305 -24.22 9.00 -3.25
CA PHE A 305 -24.34 9.21 -1.81
C PHE A 305 -24.80 10.65 -1.52
N LYS A 306 -25.83 10.81 -0.66
CA LYS A 306 -26.48 12.11 -0.40
C LYS A 306 -25.58 13.11 0.32
N ASP A 307 -24.52 12.63 0.97
CA ASP A 307 -23.50 13.52 1.50
C ASP A 307 -22.67 14.19 0.39
N HIS A 308 -22.85 13.85 -0.89
CA HIS A 308 -22.36 14.60 -2.05
C HIS A 308 -23.23 15.79 -2.45
N TYR A 309 -24.48 15.92 -1.98
CA TYR A 309 -25.27 17.13 -2.20
C TYR A 309 -25.05 18.16 -1.10
N LYS A 310 -23.83 18.70 -1.09
CA LYS A 310 -23.59 20.12 -0.91
C LYS A 310 -22.39 20.44 -1.80
N ALA A 311 -22.60 21.30 -2.80
CA ALA A 311 -21.53 22.17 -3.30
C ALA A 311 -20.75 22.70 -2.09
N PRO A 312 -19.47 23.13 -2.22
CA PRO A 312 -18.98 24.09 -1.24
C PRO A 312 -19.94 25.27 -1.34
N GLU A 313 -20.96 25.29 -0.46
CA GLU A 313 -21.74 26.49 -0.24
C GLU A 313 -20.69 27.56 -0.05
N LYS A 314 -20.97 28.74 -0.59
CA LYS A 314 -20.20 29.97 -0.38
C LYS A 314 -19.96 30.27 1.14
N ASN A 315 -20.42 29.39 2.03
CA ASN A 315 -20.38 29.35 3.48
C ASN A 315 -20.09 27.94 4.11
N ALA A 316 -19.45 26.98 3.42
CA ALA A 316 -19.01 25.76 4.12
C ALA A 316 -18.03 26.12 5.25
N PRO A 317 -18.22 25.61 6.49
CA PRO A 317 -17.37 25.96 7.62
C PRO A 317 -15.92 25.60 7.29
N LEU A 318 -14.98 26.40 7.80
CA LEU A 318 -13.57 26.04 7.75
C LEU A 318 -13.42 24.67 8.44
N GLU A 319 -12.76 23.72 7.77
CA GLU A 319 -12.35 22.44 8.34
C GLU A 319 -10.93 22.16 7.83
N PHE A 320 -10.09 21.51 8.64
CA PHE A 320 -8.80 21.03 8.17
C PHE A 320 -8.36 19.77 8.89
N VAL A 321 -7.42 19.03 8.31
CA VAL A 321 -6.79 17.84 8.90
C VAL A 321 -5.28 18.00 8.85
N LEU A 322 -4.61 17.49 9.88
CA LEU A 322 -3.16 17.39 9.97
C LEU A 322 -2.77 15.96 9.59
N ILE A 323 -1.93 15.84 8.57
CA ILE A 323 -1.31 14.57 8.14
C ILE A 323 0.11 14.58 8.68
N SER A 324 0.42 13.67 9.59
CA SER A 324 1.71 13.62 10.30
C SER A 324 2.54 12.41 9.91
N LYS A 325 3.86 12.60 9.84
CA LYS A 325 4.90 11.57 9.81
C LYS A 325 5.75 11.73 11.06
N SER A 326 5.81 10.70 11.90
CA SER A 326 6.74 10.62 13.04
C SER A 326 8.19 10.49 12.60
N PRO A 327 9.17 10.84 13.47
CA PRO A 327 10.58 10.56 13.22
C PRO A 327 10.89 9.08 12.91
N SER A 328 11.89 8.82 12.07
CA SER A 328 12.38 7.48 11.72
C SER A 328 13.02 6.76 12.89
N CYS A 329 13.78 7.49 13.71
CA CYS A 329 14.45 6.99 14.91
C CYS A 329 14.04 7.80 16.14
N HIS A 330 14.28 7.25 17.33
CA HIS A 330 13.83 7.86 18.59
C HIS A 330 14.39 9.27 18.82
N ASP A 331 15.55 9.62 18.28
CA ASP A 331 16.16 10.94 18.46
C ASP A 331 16.30 11.71 17.14
N ASP A 332 15.67 11.22 16.06
CA ASP A 332 15.69 11.88 14.76
C ASP A 332 14.73 13.07 14.71
N ASN A 333 15.00 13.95 13.75
CA ASN A 333 14.16 15.09 13.43
C ASN A 333 13.55 15.00 12.03
N ASP A 334 13.45 13.84 11.39
CA ASP A 334 12.93 13.75 10.01
C ASP A 334 11.38 13.68 9.92
N GLY A 335 10.70 14.02 11.01
CA GLY A 335 9.24 14.11 11.09
C GLY A 335 8.68 15.28 10.29
N SER A 336 7.40 15.21 9.93
CA SER A 336 6.72 16.28 9.21
C SER A 336 5.22 16.31 9.45
N ILE A 337 4.61 17.49 9.30
CA ILE A 337 3.16 17.66 9.39
C ILE A 337 2.69 18.50 8.20
N LYS A 338 1.68 18.02 7.48
CA LYS A 338 1.06 18.67 6.32
C LYS A 338 -0.41 18.96 6.58
N VAL A 339 -0.89 20.08 6.05
CA VAL A 339 -2.25 20.58 6.26
C VAL A 339 -3.11 20.38 5.03
N MET A 340 -4.30 19.83 5.24
CA MET A 340 -5.34 19.72 4.22
C MET A 340 -6.58 20.49 4.68
N ILE A 341 -6.96 21.53 3.94
CA ILE A 341 -8.12 22.39 4.23
C ILE A 341 -9.32 22.00 3.36
N LYS A 342 -10.52 22.04 3.94
CA LYS A 342 -11.82 21.97 3.27
C LYS A 342 -12.71 23.13 3.76
N GLY A 343 -13.51 23.72 2.88
CA GLY A 343 -14.39 24.85 3.25
C GLY A 343 -13.64 26.16 3.54
N GLY A 344 -14.30 27.11 4.23
CA GLY A 344 -13.76 28.44 4.50
C GLY A 344 -13.57 29.33 3.26
N LYS A 345 -13.25 30.61 3.46
CA LYS A 345 -12.99 31.59 2.39
C LYS A 345 -11.50 31.87 2.24
N LYS A 346 -10.96 31.68 1.03
CA LYS A 346 -9.57 32.07 0.71
C LYS A 346 -9.38 33.60 0.73
N PRO A 347 -8.16 34.11 1.00
CA PRO A 347 -6.95 33.37 1.42
C PRO A 347 -7.03 32.84 2.85
N TYR A 348 -6.20 31.83 3.17
CA TYR A 348 -6.02 31.32 4.53
C TYR A 348 -4.66 31.77 5.07
N LYS A 349 -4.60 32.05 6.37
CA LYS A 349 -3.37 32.26 7.13
C LYS A 349 -3.11 31.08 8.05
N PHE A 350 -1.84 30.71 8.19
CA PHE A 350 -1.40 29.55 8.96
C PHE A 350 -0.47 30.01 10.08
N PHE A 351 -0.70 29.56 11.31
CA PHE A 351 0.15 29.83 12.45
C PHE A 351 0.44 28.54 13.21
N TRP A 352 1.66 28.04 13.10
CA TRP A 352 2.11 26.86 13.80
C TRP A 352 2.62 27.19 15.20
N SER A 353 2.50 26.24 16.13
CA SER A 353 3.10 26.34 17.47
C SER A 353 4.63 26.41 17.44
N THR A 354 5.26 26.01 16.33
CA THR A 354 6.70 26.15 16.06
C THR A 354 7.11 27.58 15.71
N GLY A 355 6.15 28.48 15.48
CA GLY A 355 6.39 29.85 15.04
C GLY A 355 6.38 30.03 13.51
N ASP A 356 6.29 28.95 12.73
CA ASP A 356 6.13 29.03 11.28
C ASP A 356 4.81 29.69 10.88
N VAL A 357 4.87 30.58 9.89
CA VAL A 357 3.72 31.38 9.42
C VAL A 357 3.50 31.19 7.92
N ASP A 358 2.24 31.10 7.52
CA ASP A 358 1.80 31.02 6.12
C ASP A 358 2.35 29.83 5.31
N VAL A 359 2.80 28.77 6.00
CA VAL A 359 3.23 27.50 5.42
C VAL A 359 2.24 26.37 5.69
N LYS A 360 1.97 25.56 4.66
CA LYS A 360 1.05 24.41 4.73
C LYS A 360 1.69 23.10 5.19
N LYS A 361 3.02 23.09 5.32
CA LYS A 361 3.80 21.94 5.70
C LYS A 361 4.98 22.42 6.53
N ILE A 362 5.22 21.74 7.65
CA ILE A 362 6.42 21.86 8.47
C ILE A 362 7.15 20.52 8.45
N GLU A 363 8.47 20.58 8.36
CA GLU A 363 9.37 19.43 8.25
C GLU A 363 10.49 19.59 9.28
N ASN A 364 11.39 18.60 9.34
CA ASN A 364 12.50 18.57 10.28
C ASN A 364 12.04 18.57 11.75
N LEU A 365 10.95 17.86 12.04
CA LEU A 365 10.30 17.80 13.34
C LEU A 365 10.76 16.59 14.16
N THR A 366 11.01 16.80 15.45
CA THR A 366 11.16 15.74 16.45
C THR A 366 9.79 15.28 16.97
N ALA A 367 9.74 14.21 17.77
CA ALA A 367 8.54 13.90 18.54
C ALA A 367 8.13 15.07 19.44
N GLY A 368 6.82 15.23 19.63
CA GLY A 368 6.24 16.35 20.36
C GLY A 368 4.83 16.69 19.89
N ASP A 369 4.21 17.63 20.60
CA ASP A 369 2.88 18.13 20.28
C ASP A 369 2.97 19.39 19.42
N TYR A 370 2.27 19.37 18.29
CA TYR A 370 2.24 20.46 17.34
C TYR A 370 0.80 20.94 17.17
N ALA A 371 0.61 22.25 17.27
CA ALA A 371 -0.69 22.87 17.03
C ALA A 371 -0.63 23.78 15.80
N LEU A 372 -1.70 23.79 15.03
CA LEU A 372 -1.90 24.72 13.93
C LEU A 372 -3.17 25.51 14.17
N THR A 373 -3.06 26.83 14.05
CA THR A 373 -4.19 27.74 13.91
C THR A 373 -4.31 28.15 12.44
N ILE A 374 -5.50 27.95 11.85
CA ILE A 374 -5.83 28.44 10.51
C ILE A 374 -6.89 29.53 10.63
N VAL A 375 -6.65 30.67 9.98
CA VAL A 375 -7.62 31.77 9.87
C VAL A 375 -7.99 31.97 8.42
N ASP A 376 -9.29 31.99 8.11
CA ASP A 376 -9.76 32.25 6.75
C ASP A 376 -10.05 33.75 6.51
N ALA A 377 -10.40 34.13 5.27
CA ALA A 377 -10.70 35.52 4.91
C ALA A 377 -12.03 36.05 5.48
N LYS A 378 -12.86 35.19 6.11
CA LYS A 378 -14.02 35.62 6.91
C LYS A 378 -13.64 35.87 8.37
N LYS A 379 -12.37 35.62 8.74
CA LYS A 379 -11.84 35.68 10.11
C LYS A 379 -12.33 34.53 11.00
N ASP A 380 -12.80 33.43 10.41
CA ASP A 380 -13.04 32.20 11.15
C ASP A 380 -11.70 31.56 11.47
N SER A 381 -11.49 31.21 12.74
CA SER A 381 -10.26 30.56 13.22
C SER A 381 -10.54 29.16 13.74
N LEU A 382 -9.75 28.18 13.32
CA LEU A 382 -9.75 26.84 13.90
C LEU A 382 -8.35 26.43 14.34
N VAL A 383 -8.30 25.70 15.45
CA VAL A 383 -7.08 25.11 16.01
C VAL A 383 -7.20 23.60 16.02
N LYS A 384 -6.15 22.90 15.60
CA LYS A 384 -5.99 21.45 15.80
C LYS A 384 -4.57 21.15 16.26
N SER A 385 -4.47 20.09 17.05
CA SER A 385 -3.18 19.57 17.51
C SER A 385 -2.96 18.16 16.97
N VAL A 386 -1.69 17.80 16.79
CA VAL A 386 -1.22 16.46 16.45
C VAL A 386 0.05 16.17 17.22
N SER A 387 0.17 14.93 17.71
CA SER A 387 1.35 14.46 18.44
C SER A 387 2.19 13.59 17.52
N LEU A 388 3.46 13.94 17.34
CA LEU A 388 4.46 13.06 16.77
C LEU A 388 5.04 12.20 17.89
N ILE A 389 5.02 10.88 17.71
CA ILE A 389 5.51 9.92 18.70
C ILE A 389 6.77 9.28 18.15
N ASN A 390 7.80 9.18 18.98
CA ASN A 390 9.03 8.46 18.63
C ASN A 390 8.76 6.96 18.52
N PRO A 391 9.47 6.25 17.63
CA PRO A 391 9.55 4.79 17.73
C PRO A 391 10.18 4.38 19.07
N GLU A 392 9.96 3.14 19.51
CA GLU A 392 10.59 2.63 20.72
C GLU A 392 12.12 2.71 20.57
N LYS A 393 12.83 3.18 21.60
CA LYS A 393 14.28 3.36 21.54
C LYS A 393 14.98 2.02 21.32
N LEU A 394 15.79 1.95 20.26
CA LEU A 394 16.65 0.79 20.03
C LEU A 394 17.70 0.70 21.14
N THR A 395 17.81 -0.47 21.74
CA THR A 395 18.78 -0.76 22.79
C THR A 395 19.40 -2.13 22.54
N ILE A 396 20.68 -2.25 22.88
CA ILE A 396 21.42 -3.50 22.87
C ILE A 396 22.11 -3.66 24.23
N SER A 397 22.15 -4.89 24.73
CA SER A 397 22.86 -5.25 25.94
C SER A 397 23.46 -6.65 25.81
N VAL A 398 24.50 -6.94 26.58
CA VAL A 398 25.04 -8.30 26.65
C VAL A 398 24.15 -9.13 27.55
N LYS A 399 23.56 -10.20 26.99
CA LYS A 399 22.71 -11.14 27.70
C LYS A 399 23.54 -12.18 28.46
N SER A 400 24.58 -12.72 27.82
CA SER A 400 25.50 -13.67 28.45
C SER A 400 26.86 -13.68 27.75
N ILE A 401 27.89 -14.07 28.51
CA ILE A 401 29.23 -14.39 28.00
C ILE A 401 29.58 -15.78 28.56
N GLU A 402 29.67 -16.77 27.68
CA GLU A 402 29.96 -18.16 28.03
C GLU A 402 31.35 -18.53 27.50
N LYS A 403 32.21 -19.12 28.34
CA LYS A 403 33.56 -19.56 27.91
C LYS A 403 33.44 -20.54 26.75
N ASN A 404 34.19 -20.30 25.67
CA ASN A 404 34.29 -21.25 24.57
C ASN A 404 35.37 -22.30 24.89
N ILE A 405 34.95 -23.54 25.18
CA ILE A 405 35.85 -24.61 25.66
C ILE A 405 36.76 -25.15 24.54
N THR A 406 36.42 -24.92 23.26
CA THR A 406 37.09 -25.52 22.11
C THR A 406 37.88 -24.52 21.24
N GLY A 407 37.98 -23.24 21.63
CA GLY A 407 38.65 -22.22 20.82
C GLY A 407 39.08 -20.98 21.60
N ALA A 408 39.73 -20.03 20.92
CA ALA A 408 40.06 -18.73 21.49
C ALA A 408 38.81 -17.84 21.58
N GLY A 409 38.54 -17.25 22.75
CA GLY A 409 37.46 -16.31 22.98
C GLY A 409 36.30 -16.84 23.86
N SER A 410 35.16 -16.17 23.79
CA SER A 410 33.91 -16.56 24.46
C SER A 410 32.71 -16.39 23.53
N ILE A 411 31.65 -17.15 23.81
CA ILE A 411 30.36 -17.04 23.15
C ILE A 411 29.56 -15.93 23.84
N VAL A 412 29.29 -14.85 23.11
CA VAL A 412 28.52 -13.69 23.55
C VAL A 412 27.12 -13.74 22.95
N GLU A 413 26.10 -13.58 23.78
CA GLU A 413 24.71 -13.41 23.35
C GLU A 413 24.27 -11.98 23.66
N PHE A 414 23.59 -11.33 22.71
CA PHE A 414 23.07 -9.97 22.88
C PHE A 414 21.54 -10.00 23.02
N ASP A 415 21.00 -9.13 23.87
CA ASP A 415 19.57 -8.83 23.97
C ASP A 415 19.32 -7.47 23.30
N VAL A 416 18.44 -7.46 22.29
CA VAL A 416 18.07 -6.27 21.51
C VAL A 416 16.59 -5.98 21.72
N LYS A 417 16.27 -4.74 22.12
CA LYS A 417 14.89 -4.27 22.37
C LYS A 417 14.64 -2.93 21.68
N GLY A 418 13.37 -2.67 21.36
CA GLY A 418 12.95 -1.46 20.65
C GLY A 418 13.46 -1.37 19.22
N GLY A 419 13.30 -0.20 18.58
CA GLY A 419 13.56 -0.02 17.16
C GLY A 419 12.55 -0.74 16.26
N THR A 420 12.84 -0.76 14.95
CA THR A 420 12.01 -1.42 13.94
C THR A 420 12.57 -2.81 13.60
N PRO A 421 11.83 -3.92 13.79
CA PRO A 421 12.34 -5.27 13.58
C PRO A 421 12.97 -5.49 12.20
N GLY A 422 14.14 -6.13 12.19
CA GLY A 422 14.99 -6.30 11.01
C GLY A 422 16.43 -5.90 11.31
N TYR A 423 16.96 -6.41 12.42
CA TYR A 423 18.22 -5.94 12.99
C TYR A 423 19.45 -6.58 12.31
N ARG A 424 20.52 -5.80 12.23
CA ARG A 424 21.85 -6.20 11.81
C ARG A 424 22.84 -5.88 12.93
N LEU A 425 23.65 -6.84 13.32
CA LEU A 425 24.66 -6.67 14.37
C LEU A 425 26.01 -6.39 13.71
N GLU A 426 26.77 -5.45 14.25
CA GLU A 426 28.17 -5.18 13.93
C GLU A 426 29.00 -5.34 15.21
N ILE A 427 30.11 -6.08 15.16
CA ILE A 427 31.06 -6.19 16.27
C ILE A 427 32.41 -5.70 15.75
N ASP A 428 32.97 -4.67 16.37
CA ASP A 428 34.22 -4.01 15.95
C ASP A 428 34.22 -3.63 14.45
N GLY A 429 33.07 -3.18 13.94
CA GLY A 429 32.88 -2.80 12.53
C GLY A 429 32.60 -3.95 11.56
N PHE A 430 32.55 -5.21 12.02
CA PHE A 430 32.24 -6.36 11.17
C PHE A 430 30.77 -6.78 11.30
N SER A 431 30.04 -6.70 10.18
CA SER A 431 28.61 -7.06 10.12
C SER A 431 28.37 -8.56 10.24
N THR A 432 27.35 -8.94 11.00
CA THR A 432 26.93 -10.31 11.25
C THR A 432 25.43 -10.39 11.59
N ASP A 433 24.84 -11.59 11.51
CA ASP A 433 23.45 -11.82 11.90
C ASP A 433 23.26 -11.75 13.42
N LEU A 434 22.04 -11.62 13.92
CA LEU A 434 21.77 -11.78 15.35
C LEU A 434 21.96 -13.24 15.81
N GLY A 435 22.34 -13.42 17.07
CA GLY A 435 22.54 -14.73 17.71
C GLY A 435 23.81 -14.79 18.55
N LYS A 436 24.15 -15.99 19.04
CA LYS A 436 25.38 -16.26 19.79
C LYS A 436 26.62 -16.04 18.90
N LYS A 437 27.61 -15.28 19.36
CA LYS A 437 28.83 -14.93 18.60
C LYS A 437 30.08 -15.33 19.35
N ASN A 438 31.03 -15.96 18.65
CA ASN A 438 32.36 -16.17 19.21
C ASN A 438 33.16 -14.87 19.06
N VAL A 439 33.53 -14.28 20.20
CA VAL A 439 34.28 -13.01 20.27
C VAL A 439 35.59 -13.27 20.99
N SER A 440 36.68 -12.70 20.48
CA SER A 440 38.02 -12.83 21.07
C SER A 440 38.10 -12.23 22.46
N TYR A 441 39.20 -12.46 23.17
CA TYR A 441 39.49 -11.77 24.42
C TYR A 441 39.81 -10.29 24.18
N GLY A 442 39.41 -9.43 25.12
CA GLY A 442 39.65 -8.00 25.05
C GLY A 442 38.37 -7.17 25.16
N LYS A 443 38.50 -5.86 24.91
CA LYS A 443 37.40 -4.91 24.87
C LYS A 443 36.85 -4.82 23.45
N HIS A 444 35.53 -4.81 23.35
CA HIS A 444 34.79 -4.86 22.11
C HIS A 444 33.63 -3.86 22.13
N GLU A 445 33.29 -3.35 20.95
CA GLU A 445 32.09 -2.54 20.74
C GLU A 445 31.12 -3.32 19.85
N ALA A 446 29.89 -3.51 20.31
CA ALA A 446 28.81 -4.03 19.49
C ALA A 446 27.84 -2.91 19.14
N ARG A 447 27.48 -2.83 17.86
CA ARG A 447 26.48 -1.91 17.32
C ARG A 447 25.35 -2.72 16.70
N VAL A 448 24.10 -2.40 17.03
CA VAL A 448 22.92 -2.94 16.35
C VAL A 448 22.30 -1.86 15.50
N ILE A 449 21.86 -2.20 14.29
CA ILE A 449 21.20 -1.30 13.35
C ILE A 449 19.87 -1.93 12.94
N ASP A 450 18.80 -1.16 12.97
CA ASP A 450 17.47 -1.62 12.59
C ASP A 450 17.16 -1.39 11.09
N VAL A 451 15.98 -1.80 10.62
CA VAL A 451 15.60 -1.66 9.19
C VAL A 451 15.35 -0.22 8.75
N MET A 452 15.09 0.69 9.68
CA MET A 452 14.94 2.12 9.40
C MET A 452 16.29 2.85 9.45
N GLY A 453 17.37 2.17 9.85
CA GLY A 453 18.73 2.70 9.91
C GLY A 453 19.10 3.27 11.29
N CYS A 454 18.27 3.07 12.31
CA CYS A 454 18.55 3.50 13.68
C CYS A 454 19.60 2.60 14.31
N ASP A 455 20.52 3.15 15.09
CA ASP A 455 21.59 2.38 15.71
C ASP A 455 21.70 2.55 17.24
N ALA A 456 22.25 1.52 17.88
CA ALA A 456 22.54 1.50 19.31
C ALA A 456 23.84 0.74 19.57
N TYR A 457 24.54 1.12 20.64
CA TYR A 457 25.88 0.63 20.96
C TYR A 457 25.95 0.00 22.35
N VAL A 458 26.82 -0.98 22.52
CA VAL A 458 27.23 -1.51 23.83
C VAL A 458 28.71 -1.86 23.81
N ASP A 459 29.44 -1.35 24.79
CA ASP A 459 30.80 -1.78 25.09
C ASP A 459 30.77 -3.01 26.00
N PHE A 460 31.62 -3.99 25.72
CA PHE A 460 31.76 -5.17 26.56
C PHE A 460 33.21 -5.68 26.58
N GLU A 461 33.54 -6.45 27.62
CA GLU A 461 34.87 -7.04 27.77
C GLU A 461 34.74 -8.56 27.88
N VAL A 462 35.49 -9.27 27.04
CA VAL A 462 35.64 -10.71 27.11
C VAL A 462 36.94 -10.99 27.86
N ALA A 463 36.80 -11.43 29.11
CA ALA A 463 37.95 -11.69 29.98
C ALA A 463 38.86 -12.78 29.40
N GLY A 464 40.14 -12.45 29.23
CA GLY A 464 41.18 -13.42 28.89
C GLY A 464 41.35 -14.48 29.97
N GLU A 465 41.93 -15.63 29.60
CA GLU A 465 42.41 -16.58 30.60
C GLU A 465 43.44 -15.88 31.50
N LYS A 466 43.24 -15.94 32.82
CA LYS A 466 44.28 -15.56 33.78
C LYS A 466 45.42 -16.58 33.70
N VAL A 467 46.36 -16.35 32.79
CA VAL A 467 47.62 -17.09 32.77
C VAL A 467 48.41 -16.62 34.00
N MET A 468 48.74 -17.54 34.91
CA MET A 468 49.71 -17.25 35.97
C MET A 468 51.02 -16.81 35.32
N SER A 469 51.32 -15.51 35.40
CA SER A 469 52.57 -14.95 34.92
C SER A 469 53.74 -15.59 35.67
N GLY A 470 54.40 -16.57 35.05
CA GLY A 470 55.52 -17.31 35.64
C GLY A 470 55.52 -18.82 35.40
N LEU A 471 54.39 -19.43 35.00
CA LEU A 471 54.37 -20.84 34.62
C LEU A 471 54.77 -21.02 33.14
N ASP A 472 55.99 -21.47 32.91
CA ASP A 472 56.47 -21.91 31.59
C ASP A 472 56.24 -23.41 31.46
N ALA A 473 55.20 -23.81 30.72
CA ALA A 473 54.80 -25.21 30.54
C ALA A 473 55.93 -26.09 29.96
N LYS A 474 56.92 -25.52 29.26
CA LYS A 474 58.08 -26.26 28.73
C LYS A 474 59.13 -26.59 29.80
N LYS A 475 59.05 -25.96 30.97
CA LYS A 475 59.95 -26.19 32.12
C LYS A 475 59.35 -27.16 33.14
N ILE A 476 58.11 -27.58 32.96
CA ILE A 476 57.42 -28.52 33.83
C ILE A 476 57.68 -29.94 33.34
N ARG A 477 58.15 -30.83 34.23
CA ARG A 477 58.49 -32.23 33.89
C ARG A 477 57.51 -33.20 34.57
N VAL A 478 57.31 -34.36 33.95
CA VAL A 478 56.51 -35.46 34.52
C VAL A 478 57.09 -35.85 35.89
N GLY A 479 56.25 -35.84 36.92
CA GLY A 479 56.64 -36.12 38.32
C GLY A 479 57.09 -34.91 39.13
N GLN A 480 57.06 -33.69 38.56
CA GLN A 480 57.41 -32.48 39.28
C GLN A 480 56.26 -32.01 40.18
N VAL A 481 56.54 -31.81 41.48
CA VAL A 481 55.59 -31.22 42.42
C VAL A 481 55.58 -29.70 42.23
N LEU A 482 54.43 -29.15 41.84
CA LEU A 482 54.22 -27.70 41.73
C LEU A 482 53.64 -27.19 43.04
N ARG A 483 54.36 -26.31 43.74
CA ARG A 483 53.94 -25.76 45.03
C ARG A 483 53.33 -24.37 44.84
N ILE A 484 52.03 -24.23 45.09
CA ILE A 484 51.33 -22.95 45.10
C ILE A 484 51.37 -22.41 46.54
N ASN A 485 52.27 -21.46 46.81
CA ASN A 485 52.54 -20.99 48.18
C ASN A 485 51.49 -20.02 48.73
N ASN A 486 50.61 -19.47 47.88
CA ASN A 486 49.74 -18.33 48.23
C ASN A 486 48.44 -18.36 47.41
N LEU A 487 47.60 -19.37 47.64
CA LEU A 487 46.27 -19.45 47.06
C LEU A 487 45.27 -18.80 48.04
N TYR A 488 44.77 -17.61 47.69
CA TYR A 488 43.81 -16.88 48.51
C TYR A 488 42.44 -16.90 47.82
N PHE A 489 41.41 -17.26 48.58
CA PHE A 489 40.01 -17.16 48.15
C PHE A 489 39.36 -16.02 48.91
N GLN A 490 38.81 -15.05 48.18
CA GLN A 490 37.99 -14.01 48.75
C GLN A 490 36.52 -14.43 48.57
N ALA A 491 35.81 -14.58 49.68
CA ALA A 491 34.39 -14.87 49.66
C ALA A 491 33.62 -13.54 49.65
N ASP A 492 32.77 -13.34 48.65
CA ASP A 492 31.92 -12.14 48.53
C ASP A 492 30.60 -12.28 49.32
N SER A 493 30.40 -13.42 49.99
CA SER A 493 29.26 -13.71 50.86
C SER A 493 29.69 -14.59 52.03
N VAL A 494 29.02 -14.44 53.17
CA VAL A 494 29.24 -15.25 54.38
C VAL A 494 28.54 -16.62 54.30
N ASP A 495 27.63 -16.79 53.35
CA ASP A 495 26.85 -18.03 53.18
C ASP A 495 27.55 -18.98 52.21
N ILE A 496 28.23 -20.00 52.75
CA ILE A 496 28.79 -21.10 51.97
C ILE A 496 27.63 -22.04 51.55
N THR A 497 27.27 -22.02 50.28
CA THR A 497 26.23 -22.90 49.71
C THR A 497 26.81 -24.27 49.33
N GLU A 498 25.96 -25.27 49.06
CA GLU A 498 26.44 -26.58 48.56
C GLU A 498 27.22 -26.45 47.24
N LYS A 499 26.85 -25.50 46.37
CA LYS A 499 27.61 -25.22 45.15
C LYS A 499 29.02 -24.72 45.44
N SER A 500 29.18 -23.93 46.51
CA SER A 500 30.48 -23.46 46.97
C SER A 500 31.35 -24.63 47.46
N LYS A 501 30.75 -25.66 48.08
CA LYS A 501 31.47 -26.87 48.50
C LYS A 501 31.98 -27.67 47.31
N THR A 502 31.15 -27.89 46.29
CA THR A 502 31.58 -28.60 45.06
C THR A 502 32.81 -27.95 44.42
N VAL A 503 32.84 -26.62 44.33
CA VAL A 503 33.99 -25.89 43.78
C VAL A 503 35.24 -26.04 44.67
N LEU A 504 35.08 -26.00 46.00
CA LEU A 504 36.18 -26.21 46.93
C LEU A 504 36.71 -27.66 46.90
N ASP A 505 35.84 -28.64 46.72
CA ASP A 505 36.20 -30.06 46.61
C ASP A 505 36.95 -30.34 45.29
N GLU A 506 36.50 -29.78 44.16
CA GLU A 506 37.23 -29.87 42.89
C GLU A 506 38.63 -29.24 42.97
N ILE A 507 38.75 -28.10 43.65
CA ILE A 507 40.05 -27.45 43.90
C ILE A 507 40.91 -28.33 44.80
N PHE A 508 40.34 -28.94 45.84
CA PHE A 508 41.07 -29.83 46.75
C PHE A 508 41.56 -31.10 46.04
N GLU A 509 40.73 -31.73 45.20
CA GLU A 509 41.12 -32.87 44.39
C GLU A 509 42.20 -32.52 43.35
N PHE A 510 42.11 -31.34 42.73
CA PHE A 510 43.11 -30.84 41.79
C PHE A 510 44.47 -30.57 42.46
N LEU A 511 44.49 -30.17 43.73
CA LEU A 511 45.73 -29.90 44.46
C LEU A 511 46.36 -31.16 45.08
N ASN A 512 45.59 -32.23 45.27
CA ASN A 512 46.06 -33.49 45.89
C ASN A 512 46.48 -34.58 44.91
N ASN A 513 46.09 -34.48 43.64
CA ASN A 513 46.59 -35.32 42.55
C ASN A 513 47.73 -34.62 41.80
#